data_AF-A0A533UUU0-F1
#
_entry.id   AF-A0A533UUU0-F1
#
_cell.length_a   1.000
_cell.length_b   1.000
_cell.length_c   1.000
_cell.angle_alpha   90.00
_cell.angle_beta   90.00
_cell.angle_gamma   90.00
#
_symmetry.space_group_name_H-M   'P 1'
#
loop_
_entity.id
_entity.type
_entity.pdbx_description
1 polymer ?
#
loop_
_entity_poly.entity_id
_entity_poly.type
_entity_poly.pdbx_seq_one_letter_code
_entity_poly.pdbx_strand_id
1 'polypeptide(L)'
;TETQGLPNYGEVDPTPIIAFVWPAFYGIMFGDLGHGLLLFGLGMFLRYRANGSLKTWATLLAASGAAASIAGLGTGELFGFHIKEMAVLAPLFAPLDGLVGALNVSELTFEQVIKILKVSVAIGIIHLLMALFLRLRNDILQGHKLVILTHDIPSIIQFLAIVALILAAIGSGYDIIGMFGISGVTHNEPVPWLTYLFGNWVTVDLVAKATPPIIFATVGIMIYGGKKEQELAAKSGHDEGSGLMGIVIEVILVRIIEVLSNVISYTRIGIMLLVHAALLVTVNQSYAHGGGLAVLIGGNIGIMLIEGLIVYIQTIRLHLYEWFPKWYMGEGVEFKKLLPKMLYSNLIWSEKRSG
;
A
#
# COMPACT_ATOMS: atom_id res chain seq x y z
N THR A 1 -9.46 -9.75 7.33
CA THR A 1 -10.65 -8.92 7.00
C THR A 1 -11.66 -8.95 8.13
N GLU A 2 -11.94 -10.10 8.74
CA GLU A 2 -12.89 -10.24 9.87
C GLU A 2 -12.63 -9.32 11.08
N THR A 3 -11.38 -8.95 11.36
CA THR A 3 -11.02 -8.03 12.45
C THR A 3 -11.43 -6.57 12.20
N GLN A 4 -11.88 -6.23 10.99
CA GLN A 4 -12.43 -4.91 10.64
C GLN A 4 -13.96 -4.89 10.65
N GLY A 5 -14.58 -5.99 11.06
CA GLY A 5 -16.02 -6.17 10.91
C GLY A 5 -16.38 -6.75 9.55
N LEU A 6 -17.63 -7.19 9.41
CA LEU A 6 -18.12 -7.89 8.24
C LEU A 6 -18.69 -6.90 7.21
N PRO A 7 -18.63 -7.21 5.90
CA PRO A 7 -19.18 -6.34 4.88
C PRO A 7 -20.70 -6.20 5.03
N ASN A 8 -21.22 -5.01 4.80
CA ASN A 8 -22.64 -4.75 4.70
C ASN A 8 -23.26 -5.42 3.46
N TYR A 9 -24.59 -5.58 3.48
CA TYR A 9 -25.29 -6.16 2.34
C TYR A 9 -25.12 -5.26 1.09
N GLY A 10 -24.52 -5.81 0.04
CA GLY A 10 -24.20 -5.08 -1.20
C GLY A 10 -22.86 -4.35 -1.21
N GLU A 11 -22.12 -4.37 -0.11
CA GLU A 11 -20.74 -3.84 -0.04
C GLU A 11 -19.76 -4.81 -0.72
N VAL A 12 -18.66 -4.27 -1.24
CA VAL A 12 -17.62 -5.07 -1.91
C VAL A 12 -16.85 -5.87 -0.87
N ASP A 13 -16.70 -7.19 -1.07
CA ASP A 13 -15.86 -8.01 -0.21
C ASP A 13 -14.38 -7.62 -0.38
N PRO A 14 -13.68 -7.17 0.69
CA PRO A 14 -12.25 -6.80 0.64
C PRO A 14 -11.32 -8.00 0.48
N THR A 15 -11.80 -9.22 0.77
CA THR A 15 -10.96 -10.42 0.91
C THR A 15 -10.16 -10.76 -0.36
N PRO A 16 -10.76 -10.77 -1.57
CA PRO A 16 -10.01 -11.09 -2.79
C PRO A 16 -8.93 -10.06 -3.13
N ILE A 17 -9.21 -8.78 -2.86
CA ILE A 17 -8.27 -7.68 -3.13
C ILE A 17 -7.05 -7.80 -2.22
N ILE A 18 -7.29 -7.98 -0.92
CA ILE A 18 -6.22 -8.10 0.07
C ILE A 18 -5.40 -9.37 -0.15
N ALA A 19 -6.05 -10.47 -0.50
CA ALA A 19 -5.34 -11.73 -0.79
C ALA A 19 -4.27 -11.58 -1.88
N PHE A 20 -4.41 -10.60 -2.78
CA PHE A 20 -3.43 -10.29 -3.82
C PHE A 20 -2.50 -9.12 -3.44
N VAL A 21 -3.06 -7.99 -3.02
CA VAL A 21 -2.29 -6.75 -2.78
C VAL A 21 -1.36 -6.89 -1.58
N TRP A 22 -1.77 -7.63 -0.56
CA TRP A 22 -0.97 -7.80 0.64
C TRP A 22 0.33 -8.58 0.38
N PRO A 23 0.31 -9.79 -0.21
CA PRO A 23 1.54 -10.45 -0.60
C PRO A 23 2.42 -9.57 -1.50
N ALA A 24 1.82 -8.82 -2.43
CA ALA A 24 2.57 -7.93 -3.31
C ALA A 24 3.32 -6.83 -2.53
N PHE A 25 2.66 -6.15 -1.58
CA PHE A 25 3.29 -5.11 -0.75
C PHE A 25 4.39 -5.69 0.13
N TYR A 26 4.14 -6.85 0.73
CA TYR A 26 5.15 -7.58 1.48
C TYR A 26 6.37 -7.88 0.62
N GLY A 27 6.14 -8.41 -0.59
CA GLY A 27 7.21 -8.75 -1.52
C GLY A 27 8.06 -7.55 -1.93
N ILE A 28 7.42 -6.41 -2.22
CA ILE A 28 8.13 -5.17 -2.59
C ILE A 28 8.96 -4.61 -1.43
N MET A 29 8.47 -4.70 -0.19
CA MET A 29 9.21 -4.25 0.99
C MET A 29 10.36 -5.17 1.38
N PHE A 30 10.23 -6.47 1.16
CA PHE A 30 11.20 -7.47 1.61
C PHE A 30 12.20 -7.89 0.52
N GLY A 31 11.84 -7.78 -0.76
CA GLY A 31 12.79 -7.55 -1.86
C GLY A 31 14.00 -8.48 -2.08
N ASP A 32 14.04 -9.72 -1.56
CA ASP A 32 15.17 -10.66 -1.74
C ASP A 32 14.73 -12.04 -2.27
N LEU A 33 15.45 -12.55 -3.28
CA LEU A 33 15.13 -13.83 -3.90
C LEU A 33 15.39 -15.02 -2.96
N GLY A 34 16.49 -14.98 -2.22
CA GLY A 34 16.93 -16.06 -1.34
C GLY A 34 15.99 -16.23 -0.15
N HIS A 35 15.76 -15.15 0.60
CA HIS A 35 14.84 -15.14 1.73
C HIS A 35 13.40 -15.39 1.26
N GLY A 36 13.01 -14.84 0.11
CA GLY A 36 11.69 -15.10 -0.49
C GLY A 36 11.43 -16.59 -0.74
N LEU A 37 12.40 -17.29 -1.33
CA LEU A 37 12.28 -18.74 -1.60
C LEU A 37 12.25 -19.56 -0.31
N LEU A 38 13.03 -19.18 0.71
CA LEU A 38 13.00 -19.81 2.03
C LEU A 38 11.63 -19.64 2.70
N LEU A 39 11.07 -18.42 2.69
CA LEU A 39 9.75 -18.15 3.24
C LEU A 39 8.63 -18.87 2.46
N PHE A 40 8.74 -18.93 1.13
CA PHE A 40 7.81 -19.70 0.30
C PHE A 40 7.83 -21.19 0.65
N GLY A 41 9.04 -21.78 0.74
CA GLY A 41 9.23 -23.17 1.11
C GLY A 41 8.69 -23.48 2.50
N LEU A 42 9.00 -22.62 3.48
CA LEU A 42 8.48 -22.74 4.84
C LEU A 42 6.95 -22.64 4.88
N GLY A 43 6.37 -21.67 4.17
CA GLY A 43 4.92 -21.48 4.07
C GLY A 43 4.22 -22.70 3.44
N MET A 44 4.76 -23.24 2.35
CA MET A 44 4.23 -24.45 1.70
C MET A 44 4.36 -25.69 2.59
N PHE A 45 5.48 -25.84 3.29
CA PHE A 45 5.68 -26.92 4.27
C PHE A 45 4.67 -26.84 5.42
N LEU A 46 4.48 -25.66 6.00
CA LEU A 46 3.48 -25.44 7.04
C LEU A 46 2.07 -25.70 6.52
N ARG A 47 1.76 -25.29 5.28
CA ARG A 47 0.45 -25.51 4.64
C ARG A 47 0.13 -27.00 4.45
N TYR A 48 1.13 -27.83 4.16
CA TYR A 48 0.97 -29.27 4.03
C TYR A 48 0.60 -29.95 5.35
N ARG A 49 1.14 -29.45 6.48
CA ARG A 49 0.94 -30.03 7.82
C ARG A 49 -0.18 -29.37 8.63
N ALA A 50 -0.62 -28.18 8.24
CA ALA A 50 -1.57 -27.37 9.00
C ALA A 50 -3.04 -27.69 8.67
N ASN A 51 -3.88 -27.65 9.70
CA ASN A 51 -5.35 -27.72 9.61
C ASN A 51 -5.99 -26.41 10.12
N GLY A 52 -7.20 -26.09 9.63
CA GLY A 52 -7.96 -24.92 10.09
C GLY A 52 -7.27 -23.59 9.81
N SER A 53 -7.29 -22.68 10.79
CA SER A 53 -6.75 -21.31 10.65
C SER A 53 -5.25 -21.27 10.35
N LEU A 54 -4.48 -22.23 10.87
CA LEU A 54 -3.03 -22.31 10.64
C LEU A 54 -2.72 -22.51 9.15
N LYS A 55 -3.59 -23.18 8.39
CA LYS A 55 -3.45 -23.35 6.94
C LYS A 55 -3.63 -22.02 6.19
N THR A 56 -4.52 -21.16 6.65
CA THR A 56 -4.72 -19.81 6.10
C THR A 56 -3.47 -18.97 6.31
N TRP A 57 -2.94 -18.94 7.54
CA TRP A 57 -1.70 -18.25 7.87
C TRP A 57 -0.49 -18.77 7.07
N ALA A 58 -0.36 -20.09 6.93
CA ALA A 58 0.68 -20.70 6.12
C ALA A 58 0.54 -20.35 4.63
N THR A 59 -0.69 -20.24 4.11
CA THR A 59 -0.94 -19.85 2.72
C THR A 59 -0.58 -18.38 2.50
N LEU A 60 -0.87 -17.49 3.45
CA LEU A 60 -0.44 -16.09 3.40
C LEU A 60 1.08 -15.97 3.43
N LEU A 61 1.76 -16.71 4.32
CA LEU A 61 3.23 -16.75 4.38
C LEU A 61 3.83 -17.24 3.05
N ALA A 62 3.27 -18.31 2.47
CA ALA A 62 3.70 -18.81 1.17
C ALA A 62 3.48 -17.76 0.07
N ALA A 63 2.30 -17.14 -0.01
CA ALA A 63 2.03 -16.10 -1.01
C ALA A 63 3.00 -14.92 -0.88
N SER A 64 3.27 -14.46 0.34
CA SER A 64 4.24 -13.42 0.65
C SER A 64 5.68 -13.82 0.25
N GLY A 65 6.10 -15.05 0.53
CA GLY A 65 7.41 -15.56 0.10
C GLY A 65 7.55 -15.66 -1.42
N ALA A 66 6.48 -16.08 -2.11
CA ALA A 66 6.45 -16.08 -3.58
C ALA A 66 6.57 -14.66 -4.16
N ALA A 67 5.81 -13.71 -3.60
CA ALA A 67 5.88 -12.30 -4.01
C ALA A 67 7.27 -11.68 -3.72
N ALA A 68 7.87 -11.98 -2.56
CA ALA A 68 9.23 -11.56 -2.24
C ALA A 68 10.27 -12.15 -3.19
N SER A 69 10.10 -13.42 -3.59
CA SER A 69 10.98 -14.04 -4.59
C SER A 69 10.89 -13.32 -5.94
N ILE A 70 9.69 -12.95 -6.38
CA ILE A 70 9.47 -12.21 -7.63
C ILE A 70 10.05 -10.80 -7.53
N ALA A 71 9.83 -10.11 -6.42
CA ALA A 71 10.41 -8.78 -6.18
C ALA A 71 11.94 -8.82 -6.10
N GLY A 72 12.50 -9.87 -5.48
CA GLY A 72 13.93 -10.16 -5.40
C GLY A 72 14.59 -10.41 -6.76
N LEU A 73 13.86 -10.98 -7.72
CA LEU A 73 14.32 -11.01 -9.11
C LEU A 73 14.42 -9.59 -9.69
N GLY A 74 13.46 -8.72 -9.38
CA GLY A 74 13.46 -7.31 -9.82
C GLY A 74 14.60 -6.48 -9.22
N THR A 75 14.96 -6.72 -7.96
CA THR A 75 16.13 -6.12 -7.31
C THR A 75 17.44 -6.76 -7.77
N GLY A 76 17.40 -8.03 -8.21
CA GLY A 76 18.57 -8.76 -8.67
C GLY A 76 19.45 -9.28 -7.53
N GLU A 77 18.87 -9.45 -6.34
CA GLU A 77 19.58 -9.78 -5.11
C GLU A 77 19.18 -11.17 -4.59
N LEU A 78 20.19 -11.96 -4.20
CA LEU A 78 20.04 -13.27 -3.56
C LEU A 78 20.87 -13.30 -2.27
N PHE A 79 20.21 -13.32 -1.10
CA PHE A 79 20.87 -13.15 0.20
C PHE A 79 21.78 -11.91 0.24
N GLY A 80 21.39 -10.83 -0.46
CA GLY A 80 22.19 -9.62 -0.60
C GLY A 80 23.43 -9.71 -1.51
N PHE A 81 23.63 -10.82 -2.22
CA PHE A 81 24.64 -10.94 -3.26
C PHE A 81 24.00 -10.66 -4.62
N HIS A 82 24.73 -9.95 -5.50
CA HIS A 82 24.24 -9.67 -6.85
C HIS A 82 24.17 -10.95 -7.68
N ILE A 83 22.99 -11.27 -8.22
CA ILE A 83 22.76 -12.45 -9.06
C ILE A 83 23.68 -12.42 -10.30
N LYS A 84 24.05 -11.23 -10.78
CA LYS A 84 24.94 -11.02 -11.94
C LYS A 84 26.41 -11.43 -11.68
N GLU A 85 26.85 -11.43 -10.43
CA GLU A 85 28.21 -11.82 -10.06
C GLU A 85 28.34 -13.33 -9.78
N MET A 86 27.21 -14.04 -9.63
CA MET A 86 27.19 -15.48 -9.42
C MET A 86 27.31 -16.23 -10.75
N ALA A 87 28.50 -16.75 -11.05
CA ALA A 87 28.82 -17.49 -12.29
C ALA A 87 27.85 -18.64 -12.65
N VAL A 88 27.18 -19.23 -11.66
CA VAL A 88 26.22 -20.34 -11.85
C VAL A 88 24.83 -19.85 -12.26
N LEU A 89 24.41 -18.67 -11.81
CA LEU A 89 23.07 -18.11 -12.03
C LEU A 89 23.04 -17.09 -13.18
N ALA A 90 24.17 -16.44 -13.47
CA ALA A 90 24.33 -15.52 -14.58
C ALA A 90 23.81 -16.06 -15.94
N PRO A 91 24.12 -17.30 -16.39
CA PRO A 91 23.60 -17.80 -17.66
C PRO A 91 22.09 -18.12 -17.65
N LEU A 92 21.50 -18.38 -16.48
CA LEU A 92 20.06 -18.67 -16.34
C LEU A 92 19.22 -17.38 -16.42
N PHE A 93 19.75 -16.26 -15.91
CA PHE A 93 19.07 -14.97 -15.89
C PHE A 93 19.53 -14.00 -16.99
N ALA A 94 20.53 -14.37 -17.81
CA ALA A 94 20.98 -13.61 -18.98
C ALA A 94 19.86 -13.23 -19.98
N PRO A 95 18.81 -14.05 -20.22
CA PRO A 95 17.68 -13.65 -21.09
C PRO A 95 16.77 -12.58 -20.46
N LEU A 96 16.89 -12.33 -19.16
CA LEU A 96 16.04 -11.44 -18.38
C LEU A 96 16.78 -10.17 -17.90
N ASP A 97 17.91 -9.83 -18.54
CA ASP A 97 18.82 -8.75 -18.11
C ASP A 97 18.17 -7.35 -18.04
N GLY A 98 17.06 -7.13 -18.76
CA GLY A 98 16.26 -5.90 -18.67
C GLY A 98 15.25 -5.85 -17.51
N LEU A 99 14.96 -6.99 -16.87
CA LEU A 99 13.98 -7.11 -15.77
C LEU A 99 14.65 -7.51 -14.46
N VAL A 100 15.81 -8.18 -14.52
CA VAL A 100 16.60 -8.61 -13.35
C VAL A 100 17.65 -7.54 -13.01
N GLY A 101 17.55 -6.96 -11.81
CA GLY A 101 18.46 -5.90 -11.35
C GLY A 101 18.14 -4.51 -11.91
N ALA A 102 16.92 -4.27 -12.37
CA ALA A 102 16.45 -2.95 -12.83
C ALA A 102 16.39 -1.91 -11.68
N LEU A 103 16.27 -2.42 -10.45
CA LEU A 103 16.42 -1.70 -9.20
C LEU A 103 17.65 -2.27 -8.50
N ASN A 104 18.86 -1.85 -8.87
CA ASN A 104 20.02 -2.10 -8.01
C ASN A 104 19.74 -1.35 -6.69
N VAL A 105 19.53 -2.04 -5.57
CA VAL A 105 19.15 -1.42 -4.28
C VAL A 105 20.36 -1.36 -3.32
N SER A 106 21.32 -2.25 -3.52
CA SER A 106 22.54 -2.42 -2.73
C SER A 106 23.57 -1.30 -2.93
N GLU A 107 23.56 -0.64 -4.09
CA GLU A 107 24.35 0.57 -4.31
C GLU A 107 23.63 1.78 -3.72
N LEU A 108 23.45 1.85 -2.38
CA LEU A 108 22.71 2.86 -1.58
C LEU A 108 23.08 4.35 -1.87
N THR A 109 22.94 4.76 -3.11
CA THR A 109 23.28 6.05 -3.69
C THR A 109 22.05 6.93 -3.61
N PHE A 110 22.28 8.23 -3.53
CA PHE A 110 21.21 9.21 -3.37
C PHE A 110 20.16 9.12 -4.49
N GLU A 111 20.59 8.87 -5.74
CA GLU A 111 19.70 8.71 -6.88
C GLU A 111 18.80 7.48 -6.76
N GLN A 112 19.35 6.34 -6.33
CA GLN A 112 18.60 5.10 -6.15
C GLN A 112 17.57 5.20 -5.01
N VAL A 113 17.94 5.82 -3.89
CA VAL A 113 17.01 6.10 -2.79
C VAL A 113 15.81 6.91 -3.29
N ILE A 114 16.06 7.98 -4.05
CA ILE A 114 14.97 8.77 -4.65
C ILE A 114 14.15 7.94 -5.63
N LYS A 115 14.78 7.09 -6.46
CA LYS A 115 14.08 6.21 -7.41
C LYS A 115 13.16 5.22 -6.68
N ILE A 116 13.60 4.63 -5.58
CA ILE A 116 12.80 3.70 -4.76
C ILE A 116 11.64 4.42 -4.08
N LEU A 117 11.89 5.58 -3.48
CA LEU A 117 10.83 6.40 -2.86
C LEU A 117 9.81 6.89 -3.90
N LYS A 118 10.25 7.24 -5.11
CA LYS A 118 9.38 7.51 -6.25
C LYS A 118 8.48 6.27 -6.48
N VAL A 119 9.03 5.09 -6.80
CA VAL A 119 8.20 3.89 -7.07
C VAL A 119 7.23 3.56 -5.92
N SER A 120 7.68 3.70 -4.67
CA SER A 120 6.87 3.53 -3.46
C SER A 120 5.63 4.43 -3.43
N VAL A 121 5.81 5.71 -3.75
CA VAL A 121 4.71 6.69 -3.82
C VAL A 121 3.76 6.36 -4.97
N ALA A 122 4.26 5.92 -6.14
CA ALA A 122 3.40 5.49 -7.26
C ALA A 122 2.47 4.34 -6.88
N ILE A 123 3.00 3.32 -6.19
CA ILE A 123 2.21 2.19 -5.69
C ILE A 123 1.12 2.68 -4.74
N GLY A 124 1.47 3.61 -3.83
CA GLY A 124 0.52 4.23 -2.93
C GLY A 124 -0.59 4.98 -3.64
N ILE A 125 -0.26 5.75 -4.67
CA ILE A 125 -1.25 6.47 -5.49
C ILE A 125 -2.23 5.49 -6.13
N ILE A 126 -1.75 4.42 -6.76
CA ILE A 126 -2.59 3.41 -7.40
C ILE A 126 -3.50 2.72 -6.36
N HIS A 127 -2.95 2.34 -5.21
CA HIS A 127 -3.69 1.65 -4.16
C HIS A 127 -4.78 2.55 -3.52
N LEU A 128 -4.45 3.82 -3.28
CA LEU A 128 -5.41 4.80 -2.75
C LEU A 128 -6.49 5.17 -3.77
N LEU A 129 -6.14 5.28 -5.06
CA LEU A 129 -7.14 5.49 -6.13
C LEU A 129 -8.11 4.32 -6.21
N MET A 130 -7.61 3.09 -6.07
CA MET A 130 -8.48 1.92 -6.01
C MET A 130 -9.47 2.01 -4.84
N ALA A 131 -9.03 2.47 -3.67
CA ALA A 131 -9.90 2.69 -2.51
C ALA A 131 -11.02 3.70 -2.82
N LEU A 132 -10.65 4.87 -3.36
CA LEU A 132 -11.60 5.93 -3.71
C LEU A 132 -12.58 5.48 -4.80
N PHE A 133 -12.14 4.64 -5.74
CA PHE A 133 -13.01 4.09 -6.77
C PHE A 133 -14.00 3.05 -6.20
N LEU A 134 -13.56 2.21 -5.26
CA LEU A 134 -14.45 1.28 -4.54
C LEU A 134 -15.53 2.03 -3.76
N ARG A 135 -15.14 3.12 -3.09
CA ARG A 135 -16.08 4.02 -2.41
C ARG A 135 -17.12 4.58 -3.40
N LEU A 136 -16.66 5.22 -4.47
CA LEU A 136 -17.53 5.77 -5.52
C LEU A 136 -18.49 4.71 -6.09
N ARG A 137 -18.00 3.49 -6.33
CA ARG A 137 -18.83 2.38 -6.81
C ARG A 137 -19.92 2.02 -5.79
N ASN A 138 -19.59 1.97 -4.52
CA ASN A 138 -20.55 1.68 -3.45
C ASN A 138 -21.64 2.75 -3.39
N ASP A 139 -21.26 4.03 -3.44
CA ASP A 139 -22.22 5.15 -3.40
C ASP A 139 -23.12 5.20 -4.66
N ILE A 140 -22.60 4.83 -5.83
CA ILE A 140 -23.39 4.64 -7.06
C ILE A 140 -24.43 3.53 -6.88
N LEU A 141 -24.06 2.41 -6.27
CA LEU A 141 -24.98 1.28 -6.04
C LEU A 141 -26.09 1.63 -5.03
N GLN A 142 -25.78 2.47 -4.03
CA GLN A 142 -26.75 2.96 -3.05
C GLN A 142 -27.65 4.08 -3.59
N GLY A 143 -27.31 4.68 -4.74
CA GLY A 143 -28.12 5.68 -5.41
C GLY A 143 -28.03 7.10 -4.83
N HIS A 144 -27.00 7.39 -4.03
CA HIS A 144 -26.80 8.69 -3.36
C HIS A 144 -26.26 9.76 -4.30
N LYS A 145 -27.08 10.21 -5.26
CA LYS A 145 -26.67 11.14 -6.33
C LYS A 145 -26.06 12.46 -5.84
N LEU A 146 -26.51 12.97 -4.69
CA LEU A 146 -25.96 14.20 -4.11
C LEU A 146 -24.51 13.99 -3.68
N VAL A 147 -24.26 12.97 -2.86
CA VAL A 147 -22.94 12.64 -2.29
C VAL A 147 -21.93 12.35 -3.39
N ILE A 148 -22.33 11.62 -4.42
CA ILE A 148 -21.47 11.31 -5.57
C ILE A 148 -20.97 12.58 -6.27
N LEU A 149 -21.87 13.52 -6.55
CA LEU A 149 -21.53 14.74 -7.27
C LEU A 149 -20.74 15.72 -6.41
N THR A 150 -21.04 15.79 -5.12
CA THR A 150 -20.49 16.83 -4.25
C THR A 150 -19.32 16.38 -3.40
N HIS A 151 -19.11 15.09 -3.19
CA HIS A 151 -18.05 14.55 -2.34
C HIS A 151 -17.15 13.57 -3.07
N ASP A 152 -17.70 12.49 -3.64
CA ASP A 152 -16.87 11.40 -4.19
C ASP A 152 -16.06 11.86 -5.41
N ILE A 153 -16.73 12.41 -6.43
CA ILE A 153 -16.06 12.88 -7.64
C ILE A 153 -15.07 14.02 -7.33
N PRO A 154 -15.45 15.07 -6.59
CA PRO A 154 -14.51 16.12 -6.19
C PRO A 154 -13.33 15.60 -5.37
N SER A 155 -13.52 14.61 -4.49
CA SER A 155 -12.43 14.03 -3.70
C SER A 155 -11.41 13.28 -4.55
N ILE A 156 -11.85 12.55 -5.59
CA ILE A 156 -10.95 11.87 -6.54
C ILE A 156 -10.17 12.91 -7.35
N ILE A 157 -10.85 13.94 -7.87
CA ILE A 157 -10.20 15.01 -8.63
C ILE A 157 -9.20 15.76 -7.74
N GLN A 158 -9.57 16.08 -6.51
CA GLN A 158 -8.69 16.74 -5.55
C GLN A 158 -7.48 15.87 -5.20
N PHE A 159 -7.68 14.57 -4.98
CA PHE A 159 -6.59 13.62 -4.73
C PHE A 159 -5.61 13.60 -5.91
N LEU A 160 -6.10 13.45 -7.15
CA LEU A 160 -5.28 13.48 -8.36
C LEU A 160 -4.55 14.82 -8.54
N ALA A 161 -5.22 15.93 -8.22
CA ALA A 161 -4.65 17.27 -8.29
C ALA A 161 -3.49 17.41 -7.29
N ILE A 162 -3.69 17.06 -6.02
CA ILE A 162 -2.63 17.10 -4.99
C ILE A 162 -1.46 16.18 -5.36
N VAL A 163 -1.75 14.97 -5.84
CA VAL A 163 -0.73 14.02 -6.31
C VAL A 163 0.05 14.60 -7.49
N ALA A 164 -0.62 15.18 -8.49
CA ALA A 164 0.03 15.80 -9.63
C ALA A 164 0.97 16.94 -9.18
N LEU A 165 0.58 17.71 -8.15
CA LEU A 165 1.44 18.75 -7.58
C LEU A 165 2.70 18.16 -6.92
N ILE A 166 2.55 17.08 -6.15
CA ILE A 166 3.67 16.38 -5.52
C ILE A 166 4.62 15.85 -6.61
N LEU A 167 4.09 15.28 -7.68
CA LEU A 167 4.90 14.76 -8.79
C LEU A 167 5.57 15.88 -9.58
N ALA A 168 4.91 17.02 -9.78
CA ALA A 168 5.51 18.19 -10.40
C ALA A 168 6.67 18.75 -9.56
N ALA A 169 6.52 18.78 -8.23
CA ALA A 169 7.59 19.20 -7.32
C ALA A 169 8.78 18.23 -7.35
N ILE A 170 8.52 16.93 -7.49
CA ILE A 170 9.59 15.92 -7.69
C ILE A 170 10.24 16.09 -9.07
N GLY A 171 9.45 16.46 -10.09
CA GLY A 171 9.90 16.75 -11.45
C GLY A 171 10.88 17.91 -11.50
N SER A 172 10.58 19.04 -10.84
CA SER A 172 11.44 20.25 -10.77
C SER A 172 12.68 20.12 -9.89
N GLY A 173 13.04 18.91 -9.45
CA GLY A 173 14.14 18.71 -8.51
C GLY A 173 13.89 19.36 -7.14
N TYR A 174 12.63 19.41 -6.68
CA TYR A 174 12.19 20.00 -5.41
C TYR A 174 12.27 21.54 -5.33
N ASP A 175 12.44 22.23 -6.45
CA ASP A 175 12.27 23.68 -6.50
C ASP A 175 10.77 24.04 -6.51
N ILE A 176 10.17 24.10 -5.32
CA ILE A 176 8.73 24.38 -5.15
C ILE A 176 8.39 25.82 -5.57
N ILE A 177 9.27 26.79 -5.31
CA ILE A 177 8.98 28.21 -5.55
C ILE A 177 9.11 28.52 -7.05
N GLY A 178 10.18 28.03 -7.69
CA GLY A 178 10.36 28.19 -9.13
C GLY A 178 9.29 27.43 -9.93
N MET A 179 8.74 26.33 -9.41
CA MET A 179 7.69 25.55 -10.08
C MET A 179 6.46 26.40 -10.44
N PHE A 180 6.09 27.36 -9.59
CA PHE A 180 4.94 28.25 -9.84
C PHE A 180 5.28 29.47 -10.70
N GLY A 181 6.52 29.57 -11.20
CA GLY A 181 7.00 30.72 -11.97
C GLY A 181 7.18 32.01 -11.15
N ILE A 182 7.05 31.94 -9.82
CA ILE A 182 7.16 33.09 -8.91
C ILE A 182 8.59 33.64 -8.89
N SER A 183 9.58 32.76 -9.08
CA SER A 183 11.01 33.13 -9.14
C SER A 183 11.49 33.58 -10.54
N GLY A 184 10.60 33.66 -11.54
CA GLY A 184 10.96 34.00 -12.92
C GLY A 184 11.67 32.88 -13.71
N VAL A 185 11.87 31.71 -13.09
CA VAL A 185 12.37 30.49 -13.73
C VAL A 185 11.16 29.61 -14.08
N THR A 186 11.06 29.16 -15.34
CA THR A 186 10.02 28.22 -15.78
C THR A 186 10.58 26.82 -15.91
N HIS A 187 10.01 25.87 -15.18
CA HIS A 187 10.38 24.45 -15.26
C HIS A 187 9.54 23.75 -16.32
N ASN A 188 10.13 23.51 -17.50
CA ASN A 188 9.51 22.75 -18.60
C ASN A 188 9.87 21.26 -18.57
N GLU A 189 10.37 20.81 -17.42
CA GLU A 189 10.76 19.42 -17.23
C GLU A 189 9.53 18.50 -17.24
N PRO A 190 9.70 17.24 -17.66
CA PRO A 190 8.62 16.26 -17.63
C PRO A 190 8.27 15.89 -16.19
N VAL A 191 6.97 15.76 -15.93
CA VAL A 191 6.46 15.29 -14.63
C VAL A 191 6.58 13.77 -14.55
N PRO A 192 7.28 13.22 -13.54
CA PRO A 192 7.41 11.78 -13.34
C PRO A 192 6.07 11.04 -13.41
N TRP A 193 6.04 9.97 -14.19
CA TRP A 193 4.87 9.12 -14.54
C TRP A 193 3.71 9.82 -15.26
N LEU A 194 3.37 11.07 -14.94
CA LEU A 194 2.33 11.81 -15.67
C LEU A 194 2.70 11.99 -17.13
N THR A 195 3.94 12.34 -17.44
CA THR A 195 4.40 12.49 -18.81
C THR A 195 4.38 11.16 -19.57
N TYR A 196 4.61 10.03 -18.88
CA TYR A 196 4.48 8.70 -19.48
C TYR A 196 3.01 8.35 -19.78
N LEU A 197 2.08 8.73 -18.89
CA LEU A 197 0.66 8.40 -19.03
C LEU A 197 -0.08 9.31 -20.02
N PHE A 198 0.18 10.61 -19.97
CA PHE A 198 -0.56 11.62 -20.72
C PHE A 198 0.23 12.18 -21.91
N GLY A 199 1.55 12.00 -21.95
CA GLY A 199 2.44 12.46 -23.02
C GLY A 199 3.31 13.67 -22.64
N ASN A 200 4.23 14.03 -23.54
CA ASN A 200 5.26 15.07 -23.33
C ASN A 200 4.74 16.51 -23.18
N TRP A 201 3.44 16.74 -23.41
CA TRP A 201 2.82 18.06 -23.22
C TRP A 201 2.53 18.36 -21.74
N VAL A 202 2.53 17.35 -20.87
CA VAL A 202 2.39 17.55 -19.42
C VAL A 202 3.74 17.92 -18.84
N THR A 203 3.98 19.22 -18.74
CA THR A 203 5.15 19.82 -18.10
C THR A 203 4.84 20.24 -16.67
N VAL A 204 5.91 20.39 -15.89
CA VAL A 204 5.85 20.88 -14.50
C VAL A 204 5.13 22.24 -14.43
N ASP A 205 5.46 23.21 -15.28
CA ASP A 205 4.84 24.54 -15.32
C ASP A 205 3.31 24.48 -15.53
N LEU A 206 2.85 23.63 -16.46
CA LEU A 206 1.43 23.46 -16.74
C LEU A 206 0.70 22.90 -15.52
N VAL A 207 1.24 21.84 -14.91
CA VAL A 207 0.64 21.21 -13.74
C VAL A 207 0.60 22.17 -12.57
N ALA A 208 1.68 22.91 -12.31
CA ALA A 208 1.76 23.86 -11.21
C ALA A 208 0.76 25.02 -11.34
N LYS A 209 0.49 25.49 -12.56
CA LYS A 209 -0.51 26.55 -12.81
C LYS A 209 -1.95 26.03 -12.82
N ALA A 210 -2.19 24.84 -13.36
CA ALA A 210 -3.54 24.27 -13.47
C ALA A 210 -4.08 23.70 -12.15
N THR A 211 -3.19 23.15 -11.31
CA THR A 211 -3.59 22.39 -10.12
C THR A 211 -4.23 23.22 -9.01
N PRO A 212 -3.70 24.39 -8.59
CA PRO A 212 -4.31 25.16 -7.50
C PRO A 212 -5.76 25.59 -7.79
N PRO A 213 -6.12 26.11 -8.98
CA PRO A 213 -7.52 26.39 -9.32
C PRO A 213 -8.43 25.16 -9.20
N ILE A 214 -7.96 23.98 -9.60
CA ILE A 214 -8.72 22.72 -9.49
C ILE A 214 -8.95 22.35 -8.01
N ILE A 215 -7.94 22.50 -7.16
CA ILE A 215 -8.07 22.26 -5.72
C ILE A 215 -9.09 23.23 -5.11
N PHE A 216 -9.02 24.54 -5.42
CA PHE A 216 -9.99 25.50 -4.91
C PHE A 216 -11.41 25.23 -5.43
N ALA A 217 -11.57 24.83 -6.70
CA ALA A 217 -12.86 24.49 -7.26
C ALA A 217 -13.47 23.25 -6.59
N THR A 218 -12.69 22.19 -6.40
CA THR A 218 -13.15 20.96 -5.73
C THR A 218 -13.51 21.20 -4.26
N VAL A 219 -12.73 22.02 -3.54
CA VAL A 219 -13.05 22.49 -2.19
C VAL A 219 -14.38 23.25 -2.16
N GLY A 220 -14.59 24.18 -3.09
CA GLY A 220 -15.85 24.93 -3.20
C GLY A 220 -17.06 24.03 -3.44
N ILE A 221 -16.93 23.03 -4.32
CA ILE A 221 -17.98 22.05 -4.61
C ILE A 221 -18.29 21.21 -3.36
N MET A 222 -17.28 20.76 -2.62
CA MET A 222 -17.47 19.97 -1.39
C MET A 222 -18.13 20.79 -0.27
N ILE A 223 -17.74 22.06 -0.09
CA ILE A 223 -18.39 22.95 0.90
C ILE A 223 -19.87 23.16 0.54
N TYR A 224 -20.15 23.39 -0.76
CA TYR A 224 -21.53 23.52 -1.23
C TYR A 224 -22.33 22.23 -1.01
N GLY A 225 -21.71 21.07 -1.26
CA GLY A 225 -22.26 19.75 -0.97
C GLY A 225 -22.66 19.56 0.47
N GLY A 226 -21.71 19.75 1.39
CA GLY A 226 -21.95 19.60 2.82
C GLY A 226 -23.05 20.54 3.32
N LYS A 227 -23.10 21.78 2.81
CA LYS A 227 -24.19 22.71 3.16
C LYS A 227 -25.55 22.18 2.70
N LYS A 228 -25.65 21.68 1.47
CA LYS A 228 -26.91 21.16 0.93
C LYS A 228 -27.37 19.88 1.64
N GLU A 229 -26.43 19.04 2.05
CA GLU A 229 -26.68 17.86 2.87
C GLU A 229 -27.27 18.23 4.25
N GLN A 230 -26.71 19.25 4.90
CA GLN A 230 -27.28 19.77 6.15
C GLN A 230 -28.67 20.38 5.98
N GLU A 231 -28.90 21.13 4.90
CA GLU A 231 -30.23 21.66 4.60
C GLU A 231 -31.27 20.54 4.40
N LEU A 232 -30.87 19.39 3.85
CA LEU A 232 -31.72 18.20 3.70
C LEU A 232 -31.94 17.50 5.06
N ALA A 233 -30.88 17.36 5.86
CA ALA A 233 -30.93 16.76 7.19
C ALA A 233 -31.84 17.57 8.14
N ALA A 234 -31.70 18.91 8.15
CA ALA A 234 -32.54 19.82 8.91
C ALA A 234 -34.03 19.71 8.52
N LYS A 235 -34.33 19.53 7.23
CA LYS A 235 -35.72 19.28 6.77
C LYS A 235 -36.28 17.93 7.22
N SER A 236 -35.41 16.96 7.49
CA SER A 236 -35.77 15.61 7.98
C SER A 236 -35.80 15.49 9.51
N GLY A 237 -35.61 16.61 10.24
CA GLY A 237 -35.67 16.64 11.71
C GLY A 237 -34.46 16.03 12.43
N HIS A 238 -33.41 15.66 11.70
CA HIS A 238 -32.14 15.18 12.25
C HIS A 238 -31.13 16.32 12.11
N ASP A 239 -31.11 17.24 13.09
CA ASP A 239 -30.15 18.34 13.12
C ASP A 239 -28.90 17.90 13.91
N GLU A 240 -28.02 17.15 13.24
CA GLU A 240 -26.67 16.93 13.74
C GLU A 240 -25.77 18.05 13.18
N GLY A 241 -25.80 19.16 13.92
CA GLY A 241 -25.09 20.38 13.58
C GLY A 241 -23.57 20.25 13.68
N SER A 242 -22.92 20.05 12.54
CA SER A 242 -21.64 20.72 12.25
C SER A 242 -22.00 22.07 11.64
N GLY A 243 -21.78 23.20 12.30
CA GLY A 243 -22.07 24.49 11.65
C GLY A 243 -21.33 24.63 10.31
N LEU A 244 -21.68 25.62 9.47
CA LEU A 244 -20.95 25.87 8.20
C LEU A 244 -19.42 25.95 8.40
N MET A 245 -18.99 26.46 9.55
CA MET A 245 -17.58 26.47 9.96
C MET A 245 -16.97 25.07 10.09
N GLY A 246 -17.72 24.09 10.62
CA GLY A 246 -17.24 22.71 10.75
C GLY A 246 -17.07 22.02 9.40
N ILE A 247 -17.98 22.22 8.44
CA ILE A 247 -17.79 21.74 7.05
C ILE A 247 -16.54 22.36 6.43
N VAL A 248 -16.34 23.66 6.61
CA VAL A 248 -15.16 24.36 6.07
C VAL A 248 -13.87 23.81 6.68
N ILE A 249 -13.83 23.58 7.99
CA ILE A 249 -12.69 22.96 8.67
C ILE A 249 -12.45 21.53 8.15
N GLU A 250 -13.50 20.73 8.03
CA GLU A 250 -13.39 19.35 7.54
C GLU A 250 -12.82 19.30 6.12
N VAL A 251 -13.35 20.10 5.20
CA VAL A 251 -12.96 20.08 3.79
C VAL A 251 -11.58 20.69 3.57
N ILE A 252 -11.26 21.82 4.22
CA ILE A 252 -9.98 22.53 3.98
C ILE A 252 -8.85 21.93 4.81
N LEU A 253 -9.06 21.76 6.12
CA LEU A 253 -7.98 21.32 7.00
C LEU A 253 -7.86 19.80 7.02
N VAL A 254 -8.95 19.09 7.35
CA VAL A 254 -8.88 17.64 7.57
C VAL A 254 -8.58 16.89 6.27
N ARG A 255 -9.36 17.12 5.21
CA ARG A 255 -9.21 16.36 3.95
C ARG A 255 -7.85 16.58 3.28
N ILE A 256 -7.36 17.81 3.23
CA ILE A 256 -6.06 18.11 2.60
C ILE A 256 -4.92 17.43 3.38
N ILE A 257 -4.94 17.55 4.71
CA ILE A 257 -3.95 16.90 5.58
C ILE A 257 -4.05 15.37 5.43
N GLU A 258 -5.25 14.82 5.34
CA GLU A 258 -5.47 13.38 5.15
C GLU A 258 -4.85 12.89 3.84
N VAL A 259 -5.06 13.58 2.71
CA VAL A 259 -4.46 13.21 1.43
C VAL A 259 -2.93 13.23 1.51
N LEU A 260 -2.35 14.29 2.08
CA LEU A 260 -0.91 14.41 2.24
C LEU A 260 -0.33 13.32 3.16
N SER A 261 -0.96 13.11 4.31
CA SER A 261 -0.58 12.09 5.30
C SER A 261 -0.61 10.69 4.68
N ASN A 262 -1.66 10.39 3.91
CA ASN A 262 -1.79 9.12 3.22
C ASN A 262 -0.63 8.90 2.23
N VAL A 263 -0.35 9.86 1.34
CA VAL A 263 0.75 9.74 0.35
C VAL A 263 2.10 9.57 1.05
N ILE A 264 2.35 10.34 2.11
CA ILE A 264 3.58 10.22 2.91
C ILE A 264 3.67 8.84 3.57
N SER A 265 2.58 8.29 4.09
CA SER A 265 2.60 6.97 4.74
C SER A 265 3.04 5.86 3.78
N TYR A 266 2.75 5.97 2.48
CA TYR A 266 3.20 5.00 1.47
C TYR A 266 4.70 5.06 1.17
N THR A 267 5.43 6.13 1.52
CA THR A 267 6.91 6.18 1.39
C THR A 267 7.61 5.05 2.15
N ARG A 268 6.90 4.50 3.14
CA ARG A 268 7.32 3.44 4.01
C ARG A 268 7.54 2.11 3.30
N ILE A 269 6.84 1.86 2.19
CA ILE A 269 7.13 0.69 1.36
C ILE A 269 8.60 0.75 0.90
N GLY A 270 9.03 1.90 0.40
CA GLY A 270 10.40 2.14 -0.04
C GLY A 270 11.41 2.20 1.10
N ILE A 271 11.07 2.82 2.23
CA ILE A 271 11.97 2.85 3.41
C ILE A 271 12.24 1.44 3.92
N MET A 272 11.23 0.57 3.99
CA MET A 272 11.43 -0.82 4.43
C MET A 272 12.33 -1.59 3.47
N LEU A 273 12.16 -1.42 2.15
CA LEU A 273 13.05 -2.03 1.16
C LEU A 273 14.51 -1.56 1.30
N LEU A 274 14.71 -0.26 1.56
CA LEU A 274 16.05 0.32 1.77
C LEU A 274 16.70 -0.20 3.04
N VAL A 275 15.94 -0.33 4.14
CA VAL A 275 16.43 -0.93 5.39
C VAL A 275 16.85 -2.37 5.15
N HIS A 276 16.06 -3.15 4.40
CA HIS A 276 16.36 -4.54 4.09
C HIS A 276 17.67 -4.68 3.33
N ALA A 277 17.81 -3.95 2.23
CA ALA A 277 19.04 -3.96 1.44
C ALA A 277 20.25 -3.48 2.25
N ALA A 278 20.10 -2.44 3.08
CA ALA A 278 21.18 -1.94 3.92
C ALA A 278 21.65 -2.97 4.96
N LEU A 279 20.72 -3.71 5.58
CA LEU A 279 21.06 -4.77 6.53
C LEU A 279 21.77 -5.94 5.84
N LEU A 280 21.31 -6.34 4.65
CA LEU A 280 21.94 -7.38 3.84
C LEU A 280 23.37 -6.98 3.42
N VAL A 281 23.55 -5.76 2.91
CA VAL A 281 24.87 -5.21 2.57
C VAL A 281 25.79 -5.21 3.79
N THR A 282 25.28 -4.83 4.97
CA THR A 282 26.06 -4.81 6.22
C THR A 282 26.52 -6.21 6.64
N VAL A 283 25.65 -7.22 6.54
CA VAL A 283 26.02 -8.62 6.84
C VAL A 283 27.07 -9.13 5.86
N ASN A 284 26.89 -8.85 4.58
CA ASN A 284 27.82 -9.30 3.53
C ASN A 284 29.19 -8.60 3.63
N GLN A 285 29.22 -7.30 3.93
CA GLN A 285 30.46 -6.58 4.21
C GLN A 285 31.15 -7.11 5.46
N SER A 286 30.40 -7.41 6.53
CA SER A 286 30.96 -8.00 7.75
C SER A 286 31.59 -9.37 7.49
N TYR A 287 30.96 -10.19 6.65
CA TYR A 287 31.54 -11.47 6.20
C TYR A 287 32.84 -11.26 5.40
N ALA A 288 32.85 -10.33 4.45
CA ALA A 288 34.02 -10.03 3.63
C ALA A 288 35.24 -9.54 4.44
N HIS A 289 35.02 -8.83 5.56
CA HIS A 289 36.07 -8.36 6.46
C HIS A 289 36.46 -9.36 7.56
N GLY A 290 36.03 -10.63 7.46
CA GLY A 290 36.48 -11.70 8.35
C GLY A 290 35.48 -12.10 9.46
N GLY A 291 34.21 -11.70 9.36
CA GLY A 291 33.16 -12.07 10.33
C GLY A 291 32.84 -13.57 10.40
N GLY A 292 33.36 -14.38 9.48
CA GLY A 292 33.15 -15.83 9.45
C GLY A 292 31.73 -16.26 9.08
N LEU A 293 31.55 -17.57 8.86
CA LEU A 293 30.26 -18.16 8.42
C LEU A 293 29.12 -17.97 9.41
N ALA A 294 29.43 -17.82 10.70
CA ALA A 294 28.44 -17.60 11.76
C ALA A 294 27.70 -16.27 11.58
N VAL A 295 28.42 -15.20 11.19
CA VAL A 295 27.82 -13.88 10.94
C VAL A 295 26.97 -13.91 9.67
N LEU A 296 27.41 -14.61 8.62
CA LEU A 296 26.65 -14.72 7.38
C LEU A 296 25.31 -15.45 7.60
N ILE A 297 25.35 -16.65 8.21
CA ILE A 297 24.15 -17.47 8.44
C ILE A 297 23.26 -16.82 9.51
N GLY A 298 23.85 -16.44 10.64
CA GLY A 298 23.12 -15.83 11.76
C GLY A 298 22.52 -14.47 11.39
N GLY A 299 23.26 -13.64 10.66
CA GLY A 299 22.79 -12.35 10.18
C GLY A 299 21.62 -12.49 9.21
N ASN A 300 21.72 -13.37 8.21
CA ASN A 300 20.62 -13.62 7.27
C ASN A 300 19.36 -14.15 7.96
N ILE A 301 19.49 -15.09 8.90
CA ILE A 301 18.35 -15.60 9.69
C ILE A 301 17.75 -14.49 10.56
N GLY A 302 18.60 -13.68 11.20
CA GLY A 302 18.17 -12.55 12.03
C GLY A 302 17.37 -11.52 11.25
N ILE A 303 17.88 -11.12 10.06
CA ILE A 303 17.19 -10.22 9.13
C ILE A 303 15.85 -10.83 8.72
N MET A 304 15.85 -12.07 8.23
CA MET A 304 14.62 -12.75 7.79
C MET A 304 13.55 -12.81 8.89
N LEU A 305 13.93 -13.06 10.14
CA LEU A 305 12.99 -13.13 11.26
C LEU A 305 12.48 -11.76 11.72
N ILE A 306 13.39 -10.83 12.00
CA ILE A 306 13.04 -9.53 12.59
C ILE A 306 12.39 -8.66 11.53
N GLU A 307 13.06 -8.47 10.40
CA GLU A 307 12.56 -7.59 9.36
C GLU A 307 11.36 -8.19 8.64
N GLY A 308 11.36 -9.51 8.41
CA GLY A 308 10.19 -10.20 7.88
C GLY A 308 8.94 -9.95 8.72
N LEU A 309 9.06 -9.88 10.05
CA LEU A 309 7.97 -9.53 10.96
C LEU A 309 7.62 -8.03 10.90
N ILE A 310 8.61 -7.13 10.87
CA ILE A 310 8.37 -5.69 10.79
C ILE A 310 7.65 -5.32 9.49
N VAL A 311 8.11 -5.87 8.35
CA VAL A 311 7.49 -5.70 7.03
C VAL A 311 6.05 -6.23 7.03
N TYR A 312 5.81 -7.37 7.69
CA TYR A 312 4.47 -7.91 7.86
C TYR A 312 3.56 -6.92 8.60
N ILE A 313 3.97 -6.44 9.78
CA ILE A 313 3.23 -5.44 10.59
C ILE A 313 3.00 -4.17 9.78
N GLN A 314 3.99 -3.75 9.01
CA GLN A 314 3.90 -2.55 8.21
C GLN A 314 2.91 -2.67 7.05
N THR A 315 2.87 -3.84 6.41
CA THR A 315 1.91 -4.13 5.36
C THR A 315 0.48 -4.12 5.92
N ILE A 316 0.26 -4.67 7.13
CA ILE A 316 -1.03 -4.58 7.82
C ILE A 316 -1.46 -3.12 7.96
N ARG A 317 -0.54 -2.28 8.47
CA ARG A 317 -0.84 -0.89 8.78
C ARG A 317 -1.39 -0.15 7.56
N LEU A 318 -0.71 -0.26 6.42
CA LEU A 318 -1.11 0.38 5.15
C LEU A 318 -2.53 0.01 4.71
N HIS A 319 -2.95 -1.23 5.00
CA HIS A 319 -4.31 -1.65 4.68
C HIS A 319 -5.31 -1.12 5.72
N LEU A 320 -5.00 -1.25 7.00
CA LEU A 320 -5.91 -0.90 8.11
C LEU A 320 -6.16 0.60 8.28
N TYR A 321 -5.14 1.43 8.11
CA TYR A 321 -5.25 2.86 8.42
C TYR A 321 -5.41 3.73 7.17
N GLU A 322 -4.83 3.33 6.04
CA GLU A 322 -4.84 4.15 4.83
C GLU A 322 -5.81 3.65 3.76
N TRP A 323 -6.15 2.35 3.73
CA TRP A 323 -6.97 1.78 2.66
C TRP A 323 -8.41 1.47 3.07
N PHE A 324 -8.61 0.68 4.14
CA PHE A 324 -9.94 0.29 4.61
C PHE A 324 -10.84 1.49 4.97
N PRO A 325 -10.39 2.50 5.76
CA PRO A 325 -11.26 3.58 6.21
C PRO A 325 -11.84 4.43 5.08
N LYS A 326 -11.28 4.33 3.87
CA LYS A 326 -11.72 5.11 2.71
C LYS A 326 -12.98 4.58 2.05
N TRP A 327 -13.33 3.32 2.26
CA TRP A 327 -14.42 2.71 1.50
C TRP A 327 -15.16 1.60 2.24
N TYR A 328 -14.54 1.01 3.28
CA TYR A 328 -15.08 -0.13 4.00
C TYR A 328 -15.71 0.31 5.33
N MET A 329 -17.01 0.09 5.48
CA MET A 329 -17.78 0.45 6.68
C MET A 329 -17.67 -0.63 7.77
N GLY A 330 -17.69 -1.91 7.39
CA GLY A 330 -17.47 -3.03 8.31
C GLY A 330 -18.56 -3.28 9.37
N GLU A 331 -19.72 -2.63 9.26
CA GLU A 331 -20.83 -2.74 10.24
C GLU A 331 -21.78 -3.92 9.97
N GLY A 332 -21.42 -4.83 9.06
CA GLY A 332 -22.25 -5.94 8.64
C GLY A 332 -22.48 -7.00 9.72
N VAL A 333 -23.60 -7.72 9.60
CA VAL A 333 -23.95 -8.85 10.47
C VAL A 333 -23.61 -10.19 9.83
N GLU A 334 -23.07 -11.13 10.61
CA GLU A 334 -22.73 -12.47 10.12
C GLU A 334 -23.99 -13.23 9.66
N PHE A 335 -23.92 -13.79 8.46
CA PHE A 335 -24.97 -14.66 7.94
C PHE A 335 -25.03 -15.97 8.75
N LYS A 336 -25.92 -16.01 9.74
CA LYS A 336 -26.23 -17.23 10.50
C LYS A 336 -27.08 -18.16 9.64
N LYS A 337 -26.44 -19.10 8.95
CA LYS A 337 -27.15 -20.15 8.22
C LYS A 337 -28.00 -20.98 9.20
N LEU A 338 -29.27 -21.21 8.86
CA LEU A 338 -30.19 -22.09 9.60
C LEU A 338 -29.84 -23.58 9.43
N LEU A 339 -28.57 -23.95 9.58
CA LEU A 339 -28.19 -25.35 9.70
C LEU A 339 -28.25 -25.73 11.18
N PRO A 340 -28.80 -26.92 11.53
CA PRO A 340 -28.63 -27.45 12.87
C PRO A 340 -27.12 -27.53 13.13
N LYS A 341 -26.63 -26.83 14.17
CA LYS A 341 -25.28 -27.08 14.67
C LYS A 341 -25.25 -28.56 15.07
N MET A 342 -24.57 -29.40 14.28
CA MET A 342 -24.26 -30.76 14.69
C MET A 342 -23.30 -30.64 15.87
N LEU A 343 -23.86 -30.54 17.07
CA LEU A 343 -23.12 -30.68 18.31
C LEU A 343 -22.58 -32.10 18.29
N TYR A 344 -21.29 -32.24 17.97
CA TYR A 344 -20.56 -33.46 18.27
C TYR A 344 -20.48 -33.55 19.80
N SER A 345 -21.50 -34.13 20.40
CA SER A 345 -21.50 -34.48 21.82
C SER A 345 -20.40 -35.52 22.03
N ASN A 346 -19.25 -35.09 22.54
CA ASN A 346 -18.26 -36.01 23.11
C ASN A 346 -18.85 -36.56 24.41
N LEU A 347 -19.50 -37.72 24.33
CA LEU A 347 -19.92 -38.49 25.49
C LEU A 347 -18.66 -39.05 26.16
N ILE A 348 -18.16 -38.36 27.18
CA ILE A 348 -17.14 -38.89 28.09
C ILE A 348 -17.88 -39.81 29.05
N TRP A 349 -17.78 -41.12 28.84
CA TRP A 349 -18.32 -42.11 29.76
C TRP A 349 -17.44 -42.11 31.02
N SER A 350 -17.95 -41.54 32.11
CA SER A 350 -17.31 -41.66 33.42
C SER A 350 -17.51 -43.09 33.91
N GLU A 351 -16.44 -43.88 33.91
CA GLU A 351 -16.42 -45.18 34.58
C GLU A 351 -16.75 -44.97 36.06
N LYS A 352 -17.94 -45.44 36.43
CA LYS A 352 -18.38 -45.55 37.81
C LYS A 352 -17.38 -46.48 38.52
N ARG A 353 -16.47 -45.93 39.34
CA ARG A 353 -15.70 -46.72 40.30
C ARG A 353 -16.69 -47.34 41.29
N SER A 354 -17.05 -48.60 41.05
CA SER A 354 -17.61 -49.52 42.02
C SER A 354 -16.46 -50.17 42.78
N GLY A 355 -16.45 -50.03 44.11
CA GLY A 355 -15.49 -50.69 45.00
C GLY A 355 -15.01 -49.75 46.08
#